data_AF-A0A654EGB8-F1
#
_entry.id   AF-A0A654EGB8-F1
#
_cell.length_a   1.000
_cell.length_b   1.000
_cell.length_c   1.000
_cell.angle_alpha   90.00
_cell.angle_beta   90.00
_cell.angle_gamma   90.00
#
_symmetry.space_group_name_H-M   'P 1'
#
loop_
_entity.id
_entity.type
_entity.pdbx_description
1 polymer ?
#
loop_
_entity_poly.entity_id
_entity_poly.type
_entity_poly.pdbx_seq_one_letter_code
_entity_poly.pdbx_strand_id
1 'polypeptide(L)'
;MNSKWKKPISLCPQVQVRLNEGKFLANPKVRLSTRDKWECLPVNWEKFMLSGEEETTHFRCGGCNGDNHKENKKATVEIKHFLHPKHSLRLALMKGRETRKCY
;
A
#
# COMPACT_ATOMS: atom_id res chain seq x y z
N MET A 1 -17.39 26.49 -6.48
CA MET A 1 -16.67 25.34 -5.88
C MET A 1 -15.61 24.87 -6.86
N ASN A 2 -14.35 25.25 -6.66
CA ASN A 2 -13.22 24.75 -7.43
C ASN A 2 -12.20 24.16 -6.45
N SER A 3 -12.61 23.13 -5.71
CA SER A 3 -11.64 22.31 -4.99
C SER A 3 -10.90 21.49 -6.03
N LYS A 4 -9.63 21.83 -6.27
CA LYS A 4 -8.70 20.99 -7.02
C LYS A 4 -8.80 19.57 -6.45
N TRP A 5 -9.49 18.67 -7.16
CA TRP A 5 -9.54 17.25 -6.82
C TRP A 5 -8.12 16.75 -6.61
N LYS A 6 -7.74 16.47 -5.36
CA LYS A 6 -6.43 15.92 -5.06
C LYS A 6 -6.50 14.45 -5.43
N LYS A 7 -5.83 14.08 -6.53
CA LYS A 7 -5.70 12.67 -6.91
C LYS A 7 -5.06 11.90 -5.73
N PRO A 8 -5.65 10.77 -5.31
CA PRO A 8 -5.11 10.00 -4.20
C PRO A 8 -3.74 9.41 -4.56
N ILE A 9 -2.93 9.16 -3.54
CA ILE A 9 -1.59 8.57 -3.66
C ILE A 9 -1.73 7.05 -3.80
N SER A 10 -1.07 6.48 -4.80
CA SER A 10 -1.02 5.03 -5.00
C SER A 10 -0.01 4.39 -4.04
N LEU A 11 -0.50 3.61 -3.10
CA LEU A 11 0.26 2.72 -2.26
C LEU A 11 0.73 1.55 -3.13
N CYS A 12 2.04 1.49 -3.33
CA CYS A 12 2.71 0.45 -4.12
C CYS A 12 3.66 -0.35 -3.20
N PRO A 13 3.14 -1.25 -2.33
CA PRO A 13 3.99 -2.05 -1.46
C PRO A 13 5.10 -2.77 -2.24
N GLN A 14 6.29 -2.81 -1.64
CA GLN A 14 7.49 -3.35 -2.28
C GLN A 14 7.69 -4.83 -1.94
N VAL A 15 7.26 -5.25 -0.75
CA VAL A 15 7.41 -6.62 -0.26
C VAL A 15 6.09 -7.16 0.24
N GLN A 16 5.91 -8.47 0.15
CA GLN A 16 4.78 -9.15 0.75
C GLN A 16 5.25 -9.95 1.96
N VAL A 17 4.66 -9.71 3.12
CA VAL A 17 5.02 -10.40 4.36
C VAL A 17 3.89 -11.33 4.80
N ARG A 18 4.26 -12.48 5.37
CA ARG A 18 3.33 -13.38 6.07
C ARG A 18 3.85 -13.63 7.47
N LEU A 19 2.95 -13.70 8.44
CA LEU A 19 3.30 -14.20 9.76
C LEU A 19 3.24 -15.72 9.70
N ASN A 20 4.30 -16.38 10.15
CA ASN A 20 4.36 -17.83 10.32
C ASN A 20 5.03 -18.12 11.65
N GLU A 21 4.31 -18.79 12.56
CA GLU A 21 4.81 -19.15 13.91
C GLU A 21 5.48 -17.97 14.65
N GLY A 22 4.87 -16.78 14.56
CA GLY A 22 5.37 -15.56 15.21
C GLY A 22 6.53 -14.85 14.50
N LYS A 23 7.00 -15.35 13.36
CA LYS A 23 8.05 -14.73 12.54
C LYS A 23 7.50 -14.18 11.22
N PHE A 24 8.05 -13.06 10.77
CA PHE A 24 7.71 -12.51 9.45
C PHE A 24 8.56 -13.19 8.36
N LEU A 25 7.87 -13.82 7.41
CA LEU A 25 8.45 -14.32 6.17
C LEU A 25 8.20 -13.32 5.05
N ALA A 26 9.28 -12.67 4.59
CA ALA A 26 9.21 -11.69 3.51
C ALA A 26 9.37 -12.37 2.14
N ASN A 27 8.45 -12.07 1.23
CA ASN A 27 8.56 -12.34 -0.20
C ASN A 27 8.90 -11.04 -0.92
N PRO A 28 9.94 -11.02 -1.76
CA PRO A 28 10.41 -9.80 -2.42
C PRO A 28 9.45 -9.26 -3.50
N LYS A 29 8.42 -10.02 -3.86
CA LYS A 29 7.39 -9.60 -4.84
C LYS A 29 6.01 -9.66 -4.21
N VAL A 30 5.23 -8.62 -4.44
CA VAL A 30 3.81 -8.60 -4.11
C VAL A 30 3.05 -9.46 -5.11
N ARG A 31 2.42 -10.54 -4.63
CA ARG A 31 1.53 -11.35 -5.47
C ARG A 31 0.23 -10.60 -5.70
N LEU A 32 -0.08 -10.35 -6.97
CA LEU A 32 -1.33 -9.75 -7.42
C LEU A 32 -2.41 -10.82 -7.53
N SER A 33 -3.66 -10.47 -7.25
CA SER A 33 -4.80 -11.40 -7.33
C SER A 33 -5.05 -11.83 -8.78
N THR A 34 -5.03 -10.87 -9.71
CA THR A 34 -5.12 -11.08 -11.16
C THR A 34 -4.36 -9.96 -11.89
N ARG A 35 -4.10 -10.11 -13.19
CA ARG A 35 -3.67 -8.99 -14.07
C ARG A 35 -4.84 -8.44 -14.89
N ASP A 36 -6.06 -8.67 -14.43
CA ASP A 36 -7.24 -8.18 -15.14
C ASP A 36 -7.30 -6.65 -15.05
N LYS A 37 -7.57 -6.00 -16.18
CA LYS A 37 -7.71 -4.54 -16.27
C LYS A 37 -8.90 -4.06 -15.43
N TRP A 38 -9.93 -4.89 -15.26
CA TRP A 38 -11.09 -4.55 -14.44
C TRP A 38 -10.71 -4.33 -12.96
N GLU A 39 -9.69 -5.03 -12.45
CA GLU A 39 -9.18 -4.82 -11.08
C GLU A 39 -8.46 -3.48 -10.89
N CYS A 40 -8.16 -2.75 -11.97
CA CYS A 40 -7.57 -1.42 -11.90
C CYS A 40 -8.62 -0.31 -11.75
N LEU A 41 -9.92 -0.62 -11.83
CA LEU A 41 -10.96 0.39 -11.70
C LEU A 41 -11.05 0.97 -10.28
N PRO A 42 -11.39 2.26 -10.11
CA PRO A 42 -11.50 2.90 -8.80
C PRO A 42 -12.47 2.25 -7.81
N VAL A 43 -13.44 1.47 -8.30
CA VAL A 43 -14.37 0.70 -7.46
C VAL A 43 -13.68 -0.48 -6.76
N ASN A 44 -12.61 -1.01 -7.36
CA ASN A 44 -11.86 -2.17 -6.88
C ASN A 44 -10.60 -1.78 -6.08
N TRP A 45 -10.36 -0.49 -5.87
CA TRP A 45 -9.25 -0.02 -5.06
C TRP A 45 -9.50 -0.26 -3.57
N GLU A 46 -8.46 -0.73 -2.86
CA GLU A 46 -8.42 -0.64 -1.41
C GLU A 46 -8.12 0.83 -1.05
N LYS A 47 -9.12 1.55 -0.55
CA LYS A 47 -9.05 3.00 -0.28
C LYS A 47 -8.73 3.26 1.18
N PHE A 48 -7.87 4.25 1.42
CA PHE A 48 -7.47 4.70 2.74
C PHE A 48 -7.62 6.22 2.84
N MET A 49 -7.90 6.67 4.05
CA MET A 49 -8.14 8.07 4.37
C MET A 49 -7.26 8.41 5.58
N LEU A 50 -6.64 9.59 5.54
CA LEU A 50 -5.93 10.11 6.70
C LEU A 50 -6.94 10.78 7.63
N SER A 51 -6.67 10.76 8.93
CA SER A 51 -7.55 11.39 9.91
C SER A 51 -7.73 12.88 9.58
N GLY A 52 -8.99 13.32 9.51
CA GLY A 52 -9.35 14.72 9.23
C GLY A 52 -9.52 15.06 7.74
N GLU A 53 -9.41 14.09 6.83
CA GLU A 53 -9.68 14.29 5.40
C GLU A 53 -11.09 13.81 5.05
N GLU A 54 -11.79 14.49 4.14
CA GLU A 54 -13.16 14.14 3.73
C GLU A 54 -13.19 13.16 2.54
N GLU A 55 -12.09 13.08 1.78
CA GLU A 55 -11.96 12.25 0.59
C GLU A 55 -10.84 11.21 0.73
N THR A 56 -10.87 10.20 -0.14
CA THR A 56 -9.80 9.19 -0.20
C THR A 56 -8.47 9.87 -0.51
N THR A 57 -7.49 9.74 0.39
CA THR A 57 -6.16 10.31 0.19
C THR A 57 -5.17 9.31 -0.39
N HIS A 58 -5.38 8.02 -0.12
CA HIS A 58 -4.50 6.95 -0.55
C HIS A 58 -5.30 5.76 -1.06
N PHE A 59 -4.71 4.98 -1.96
CA PHE A 59 -5.32 3.74 -2.42
C PHE A 59 -4.27 2.71 -2.77
N ARG A 60 -4.61 1.42 -2.70
CA ARG A 60 -3.81 0.33 -3.26
C ARG A 60 -4.60 -0.35 -4.37
N CYS A 61 -3.96 -0.56 -5.51
CA CYS A 61 -4.53 -1.32 -6.62
C CYS A 61 -4.07 -2.78 -6.57
N GLY A 62 -5.02 -3.71 -6.37
CA GLY A 62 -4.75 -5.15 -6.33
C GLY A 62 -4.34 -5.74 -7.67
N GLY A 63 -4.79 -5.14 -8.78
CA GLY A 63 -4.55 -5.64 -10.14
C GLY A 63 -3.19 -5.29 -10.75
N CYS A 64 -2.60 -4.14 -10.39
CA CYS A 64 -1.32 -3.70 -10.97
C CYS A 64 -0.30 -3.13 -9.97
N ASN A 65 -0.62 -3.06 -8.67
CA ASN A 65 0.24 -2.48 -7.64
C ASN A 65 0.74 -1.06 -7.97
N GLY A 66 -0.07 -0.28 -8.70
CA GLY A 66 0.26 1.09 -9.10
C GLY A 66 0.97 1.24 -10.44
N ASP A 67 1.35 0.16 -11.13
CA ASP A 67 2.08 0.25 -12.41
C ASP A 67 1.28 0.92 -13.53
N ASN A 68 -0.03 0.69 -13.56
CA ASN A 68 -0.92 1.27 -14.56
C ASN A 68 -1.49 2.64 -14.18
N HIS A 69 -1.18 3.18 -12.98
CA HIS A 69 -1.74 4.43 -12.45
C HIS A 69 -0.72 5.57 -12.49
N LYS A 70 -0.19 5.87 -13.68
CA LYS A 70 0.87 6.88 -13.88
C LYS A 70 0.39 8.31 -13.59
N GLU A 71 -0.91 8.53 -13.66
CA GLU A 71 -1.60 9.78 -13.38
C GLU A 71 -1.68 10.10 -11.88
N ASN A 72 -1.47 9.10 -11.02
CA ASN A 72 -1.43 9.24 -9.57
C ASN A 72 0.02 9.32 -9.08
N LYS A 73 0.24 10.12 -8.03
CA LYS A 73 1.52 10.08 -7.32
C LYS A 73 1.66 8.71 -6.65
N LYS A 74 2.84 8.10 -6.75
CA LYS A 74 3.17 6.86 -6.02
C LYS A 74 3.74 7.21 -4.65
N ALA A 75 3.43 6.40 -3.65
CA ALA A 75 4.07 6.48 -2.35
C ALA A 75 5.59 6.29 -2.48
N THR A 76 6.36 6.96 -1.63
CA THR A 76 7.82 6.83 -1.63
C THR A 76 8.23 5.41 -1.30
N VAL A 77 9.26 4.93 -2.00
CA VAL A 77 9.73 3.54 -1.86
C VAL A 77 10.40 3.31 -0.51
N GLU A 78 11.17 4.30 -0.07
CA GLU A 78 11.91 4.27 1.18
C GLU A 78 11.55 5.48 2.03
N ILE A 79 11.34 5.25 3.32
CA ILE A 79 11.07 6.29 4.32
C ILE A 79 12.12 6.17 5.42
N LYS A 80 12.77 7.29 5.73
CA LYS A 80 13.61 7.38 6.93
C LYS A 80 12.74 7.79 8.11
N HIS A 81 12.71 6.94 9.13
CA HIS A 81 11.93 7.21 10.34
C HIS A 81 12.86 7.59 11.49
N PHE A 82 12.48 8.58 12.30
CA PHE A 82 13.32 9.07 13.40
C PHE A 82 13.62 7.99 14.45
N LEU A 83 12.70 7.03 14.67
CA LEU A 83 12.93 5.86 15.54
C LEU A 83 13.84 4.79 14.92
N HIS A 84 14.04 4.82 13.61
CA HIS A 84 14.92 3.88 12.89
C HIS A 84 15.89 4.66 11.99
N PRO A 85 16.73 5.55 12.56
CA PRO A 85 17.52 6.49 11.76
C PRO A 85 18.59 5.80 10.91
N LYS A 86 19.00 4.59 11.30
CA LYS A 86 20.00 3.76 10.59
C LYS A 86 19.40 2.94 9.45
N HIS A 87 18.07 2.84 9.32
CA HIS A 87 17.41 1.97 8.36
C HIS A 87 16.39 2.73 7.51
N SER A 88 16.39 2.47 6.21
CA SER A 88 15.27 2.82 5.33
C SER A 88 14.12 1.83 5.54
N LEU A 89 12.93 2.33 5.85
CA LEU A 89 11.71 1.51 5.91
C LEU A 89 11.10 1.40 4.52
N ARG A 90 10.52 0.22 4.23
CA ARG A 90 9.75 -0.07 3.01
C ARG A 90 8.33 -0.45 3.39
N LEU A 91 7.38 -0.13 2.53
CA LEU A 91 5.98 -0.51 2.68
C LEU A 91 5.78 -2.01 2.39
N ALA A 92 5.31 -2.74 3.39
CA ALA A 92 5.04 -4.17 3.27
C ALA A 92 3.53 -4.42 3.15
N LEU A 93 3.14 -5.33 2.26
CA LEU A 93 1.79 -5.89 2.21
C LEU A 93 1.74 -7.13 3.10
N MET A 94 1.06 -7.03 4.24
CA MET A 94 0.81 -8.17 5.11
C MET A 94 -0.32 -9.04 4.52
N LYS A 95 -0.08 -10.35 4.38
CA LYS A 95 -1.10 -11.32 4.00
C LYS A 95 -1.49 -12.16 5.22
N GLY A 96 -2.78 -12.15 5.54
CA GLY A 96 -3.37 -12.88 6.67
C GLY A 96 -4.13 -11.95 7.60
N ARG A 97 -4.94 -12.52 8.49
CA ARG A 97 -5.63 -11.80 9.57
C ARG A 97 -4.89 -11.87 10.90
N GLU A 98 -3.82 -12.66 10.96
CA GLU A 98 -3.03 -12.85 12.16
C GLU A 98 -2.14 -11.63 12.40
N THR A 99 -2.26 -11.07 13.59
CA THR A 99 -1.34 -10.08 14.12
C THR A 99 -0.40 -10.77 15.09
N ARG A 100 0.85 -10.29 15.18
CA ARG A 100 1.78 -10.76 16.19
C ARG A 100 1.18 -10.43 17.56
N LYS A 101 1.05 -11.44 18.44
CA LYS A 101 0.70 -11.20 19.84
C LYS A 101 1.82 -10.39 20.50
N CYS A 102 1.48 -9.21 20.99
CA CYS A 102 2.37 -8.44 21.87
C CYS A 102 2.19 -9.01 23.29
N TYR A 103 3.29 -9.41 23.92
CA TYR A 103 3.35 -9.84 25.32
C TYR A 103 4.02 -8.74 26.14
#